data_AF-A0A409VIE6-F1
#
_entry.id   AF-A0A409VIE6-F1
#
_cell.length_a   1.000
_cell.length_b   1.000
_cell.length_c   1.000
_cell.angle_alpha   90.00
_cell.angle_beta   90.00
_cell.angle_gamma   90.00
#
_symmetry.space_group_name_H-M   'P 1'
#
loop_
_entity.id
_entity.type
_entity.pdbx_description
1 polymer ?
#
loop_
_entity_poly.entity_id
_entity_poly.type
_entity_poly.pdbx_seq_one_letter_code
_entity_poly.pdbx_strand_id
1 'polypeptide(L)'
;MALAPTNPLVKSFNSLPRKEKAPSGRIPNTWHFDVRYVQLEPTPSHVLALINPLSQFIHMERLPLGLAPTESGIAFFPESAKDAAPEVAKALLHAFVDKFGQEKLMGDRAPPAFRPWKLTTSDKALAVEVGNELKRIGVSPDELHKVGVAGPSVIRTMDEAFERLFGTLKQSIGLTGLQGAVIRTPQYIGFSSLKYKPHERFRHHVDEEETDDMRLMNLALEYGQKLVNARPPMESDVETKVMLQQQAQEVQVTLRRVREKPERVVKAEADSGDCEAAFDYGVRLLVGLGCKADRTQARTYLIKALSSPLASNALKATAHGLLITWYIDGWEHDFRNRNMFAACHHANFAARYCKLVSPKKVHSSPAVLYFMSKVFQPHAEENMEVYMWYKDAIAAMDFRNRQYANGKQKMEGRRLRTPNRYRCAAVGCGIEADTGRMLMQCSGKCDPDKKPHYCSRECQKSDWANHKPFCKPGMPCSVLDPSSSPSS
;
A
#
# COMPACT_ATOMS: atom_id res chain seq x y z
N MET A 1 -5.64 -6.36 -22.68
CA MET A 1 -6.42 -6.09 -23.91
C MET A 1 -7.76 -6.79 -23.79
N ALA A 2 -8.87 -6.08 -24.05
CA ALA A 2 -10.19 -6.68 -24.07
C ALA A 2 -10.30 -7.68 -25.23
N LEU A 3 -10.94 -8.84 -25.01
CA LEU A 3 -11.22 -9.79 -26.09
C LEU A 3 -12.28 -9.19 -27.03
N ALA A 4 -12.10 -9.43 -28.32
CA ALA A 4 -13.09 -9.16 -29.37
C ALA A 4 -13.86 -10.44 -29.73
N PRO A 5 -15.08 -10.37 -30.29
CA PRO A 5 -15.84 -11.55 -30.71
C PRO A 5 -15.13 -12.47 -31.71
N THR A 6 -14.23 -11.91 -32.51
CA THR A 6 -13.43 -12.65 -33.49
C THR A 6 -12.23 -13.37 -32.86
N ASN A 7 -12.01 -13.22 -31.55
CA ASN A 7 -10.86 -13.79 -30.86
C ASN A 7 -10.86 -15.33 -30.94
N PRO A 8 -9.72 -15.97 -31.28
CA PRO A 8 -9.62 -17.42 -31.41
C PRO A 8 -10.06 -18.20 -30.17
N LEU A 9 -9.83 -17.66 -28.96
CA LEU A 9 -10.23 -18.29 -27.71
C LEU A 9 -11.76 -18.38 -27.58
N VAL A 10 -12.48 -17.32 -27.95
CA VAL A 10 -13.96 -17.31 -27.92
C VAL A 10 -14.53 -18.31 -28.92
N LYS A 11 -13.97 -18.37 -30.14
CA LYS A 11 -14.38 -19.35 -31.15
C LYS A 11 -14.16 -20.78 -30.67
N SER A 12 -12.99 -21.05 -30.09
CA SER A 12 -12.64 -22.36 -29.54
C SER A 12 -13.61 -22.76 -28.43
N PHE A 13 -13.85 -21.86 -27.46
CA PHE A 13 -14.81 -22.08 -26.38
C PHE A 13 -16.23 -22.35 -26.89
N ASN A 14 -16.70 -21.58 -27.88
CA ASN A 14 -18.03 -21.76 -28.45
C ASN A 14 -18.19 -23.10 -29.20
N SER A 15 -17.11 -23.64 -29.74
CA SER A 15 -17.10 -24.94 -30.42
C SER A 15 -17.13 -26.15 -29.47
N LEU A 16 -16.86 -25.95 -28.18
CA LEU A 16 -16.83 -27.05 -27.21
C LEU A 16 -18.21 -27.70 -27.03
N PRO A 17 -18.27 -29.03 -26.83
CA PRO A 17 -19.52 -29.72 -26.50
C PRO A 17 -20.10 -29.19 -25.19
N ARG A 18 -21.43 -29.08 -25.12
CA ARG A 18 -22.17 -28.66 -23.92
C ARG A 18 -23.25 -29.65 -23.59
N LYS A 19 -23.19 -30.18 -22.37
CA LYS A 19 -24.20 -31.08 -21.80
C LYS A 19 -24.54 -30.59 -20.39
N GLU A 20 -25.77 -30.84 -19.96
CA GLU A 20 -26.24 -30.48 -18.60
C GLU A 20 -25.47 -31.21 -17.51
N LYS A 21 -24.96 -32.41 -17.82
CA LYS A 21 -24.11 -33.20 -16.93
C LYS A 21 -22.65 -33.06 -17.31
N ALA A 22 -21.77 -33.11 -16.31
CA ALA A 22 -20.32 -33.15 -16.50
C ALA A 22 -19.93 -34.38 -17.34
N PRO A 23 -18.70 -34.46 -17.89
CA PRO A 23 -18.29 -35.59 -18.75
C PRO A 23 -18.51 -36.98 -18.14
N SER A 24 -18.50 -37.10 -16.80
CA SER A 24 -18.83 -38.34 -16.09
C SER A 24 -20.27 -38.81 -16.24
N GLY A 25 -21.19 -37.96 -16.71
CA GLY A 25 -22.62 -38.23 -16.81
C GLY A 25 -23.36 -38.35 -15.48
N ARG A 26 -22.68 -38.15 -14.34
CA ARG A 26 -23.23 -38.39 -12.99
C ARG A 26 -23.67 -37.12 -12.27
N ILE A 27 -22.96 -36.02 -12.47
CA ILE A 27 -23.16 -34.76 -11.74
C ILE A 27 -23.52 -33.63 -12.70
N PRO A 28 -24.22 -32.57 -12.24
CA PRO A 28 -24.48 -31.39 -13.04
C PRO A 28 -23.18 -30.69 -13.47
N ASN A 29 -23.17 -30.18 -14.70
CA ASN A 29 -22.11 -29.36 -15.26
C ASN A 29 -22.25 -27.89 -14.79
N THR A 30 -22.40 -27.71 -13.48
CA THR A 30 -22.51 -26.42 -12.82
C THR A 30 -21.20 -26.09 -12.15
N TRP A 31 -20.66 -24.92 -12.45
CA TRP A 31 -19.38 -24.47 -11.93
C TRP A 31 -19.54 -23.21 -11.11
N HIS A 32 -18.73 -23.13 -10.06
CA HIS A 32 -18.60 -21.96 -9.22
C HIS A 32 -17.20 -21.38 -9.39
N PHE A 33 -17.10 -20.05 -9.44
CA PHE A 33 -15.81 -19.37 -9.49
C PHE A 33 -15.78 -18.18 -8.52
N ASP A 34 -14.58 -17.88 -8.03
CA ASP A 34 -14.31 -16.65 -7.29
C ASP A 34 -12.91 -16.11 -7.60
N VAL A 35 -12.65 -14.86 -7.17
CA VAL A 35 -11.35 -14.20 -7.33
C VAL A 35 -10.73 -14.03 -5.96
N ARG A 36 -9.47 -14.43 -5.82
CA ARG A 36 -8.71 -14.34 -4.56
C ARG A 36 -7.39 -13.61 -4.82
N TYR A 37 -6.83 -12.97 -3.79
CA TYR A 37 -5.49 -12.39 -3.83
C TYR A 37 -4.51 -13.28 -3.08
N VAL A 38 -3.60 -13.93 -3.81
CA VAL A 38 -2.55 -14.78 -3.27
C VAL A 38 -1.32 -13.92 -2.95
N GLN A 39 -1.03 -13.76 -1.67
CA GLN A 39 0.01 -12.89 -1.10
C GLN A 39 1.42 -13.52 -1.05
N LEU A 40 1.66 -14.60 -1.79
CA LEU A 40 2.96 -15.29 -1.79
C LEU A 40 4.00 -14.46 -2.57
N GLU A 41 5.05 -14.03 -1.87
CA GLU A 41 6.18 -13.30 -2.46
C GLU A 41 7.20 -14.26 -3.12
N PRO A 42 7.96 -13.80 -4.14
CA PRO A 42 8.07 -12.43 -4.66
C PRO A 42 7.03 -12.06 -5.73
N THR A 43 6.07 -12.95 -5.99
CA THR A 43 5.18 -12.88 -7.16
C THR A 43 3.71 -12.86 -6.76
N PRO A 44 3.26 -11.95 -5.88
CA PRO A 44 1.87 -11.92 -5.47
C PRO A 44 0.97 -11.69 -6.68
N SER A 45 -0.24 -12.24 -6.64
CA SER A 45 -1.12 -12.28 -7.81
C SER A 45 -2.56 -12.46 -7.40
N HIS A 46 -3.48 -11.95 -8.21
CA HIS A 46 -4.85 -12.46 -8.17
C HIS A 46 -4.91 -13.84 -8.83
N VAL A 47 -5.88 -14.64 -8.39
CA VAL A 47 -6.19 -15.93 -8.99
C VAL A 47 -7.70 -16.05 -9.20
N LEU A 48 -8.08 -16.72 -10.28
CA LEU A 48 -9.43 -17.23 -10.49
C LEU A 48 -9.45 -18.67 -9.98
N ALA A 49 -10.20 -18.93 -8.92
CA ALA A 49 -10.48 -20.30 -8.48
C ALA A 49 -11.78 -20.77 -9.13
N LEU A 50 -11.81 -22.00 -9.61
CA LEU A 50 -12.98 -22.68 -10.16
C LEU A 50 -13.22 -24.00 -9.45
N ILE A 51 -14.47 -24.33 -9.16
CA ILE A 51 -14.85 -25.62 -8.59
C ILE A 51 -16.13 -26.14 -9.24
N ASN A 52 -16.20 -27.46 -9.43
CA ASN A 52 -17.48 -28.15 -9.57
C ASN A 52 -17.95 -28.60 -8.18
N PRO A 53 -19.01 -27.99 -7.59
CA PRO A 53 -19.31 -28.17 -6.16
C PRO A 53 -19.62 -29.62 -5.75
N LEU A 54 -20.17 -30.45 -6.64
CA LEU A 54 -20.54 -31.83 -6.31
C LEU A 54 -19.36 -32.81 -6.42
N SER A 55 -18.46 -32.62 -7.40
CA SER A 55 -17.24 -33.45 -7.49
C SER A 55 -16.10 -32.93 -6.62
N GLN A 56 -16.18 -31.69 -6.16
CA GLN A 56 -15.08 -30.95 -5.53
C GLN A 56 -13.82 -30.85 -6.41
N PHE A 57 -13.94 -31.09 -7.72
CA PHE A 57 -12.84 -30.84 -8.65
C PHE A 57 -12.58 -29.34 -8.69
N ILE A 58 -11.38 -28.94 -8.26
CA ILE A 58 -10.95 -27.55 -8.16
C ILE A 58 -9.80 -27.27 -9.13
N HIS A 59 -9.81 -26.07 -9.70
CA HIS A 59 -8.78 -25.54 -10.56
C HIS A 59 -8.50 -24.08 -10.21
N MET A 60 -7.32 -23.61 -10.58
CA MET A 60 -6.91 -22.23 -10.35
C MET A 60 -6.14 -21.69 -11.54
N GLU A 61 -6.48 -20.47 -11.95
CA GLU A 61 -5.73 -19.69 -12.94
C GLU A 61 -5.11 -18.47 -12.29
N ARG A 62 -3.86 -18.18 -12.65
CA ARG A 62 -3.18 -16.97 -12.23
C ARG A 62 -3.61 -15.80 -13.12
N LEU A 63 -3.89 -14.65 -12.51
CA LEU A 63 -4.34 -13.44 -13.21
C LEU A 63 -3.30 -12.31 -13.14
N PRO A 64 -3.05 -11.59 -14.26
CA PRO A 64 -3.58 -11.86 -15.59
C PRO A 64 -3.03 -13.17 -16.20
N LEU A 65 -3.73 -13.70 -17.20
CA LEU A 65 -3.25 -14.90 -17.91
C LEU A 65 -1.95 -14.63 -18.65
N GLY A 66 -1.07 -15.64 -18.69
CA GLY A 66 0.17 -15.61 -19.45
C GLY A 66 1.37 -15.03 -18.71
N LEU A 67 1.22 -14.68 -17.43
CA LEU A 67 2.35 -14.27 -16.59
C LEU A 67 3.40 -15.37 -16.51
N ALA A 68 4.67 -14.97 -16.58
CA ALA A 68 5.76 -15.88 -16.24
C ALA A 68 5.70 -16.27 -14.75
N PRO A 69 6.18 -17.46 -14.35
CA PRO A 69 6.22 -17.87 -12.95
C PRO A 69 6.96 -16.90 -12.03
N THR A 70 7.93 -16.15 -12.56
CA THR A 70 8.77 -15.17 -11.83
C THR A 70 8.22 -13.75 -11.87
N GLU A 71 7.20 -13.48 -12.69
CA GLU A 71 6.61 -12.14 -12.80
C GLU A 71 5.54 -11.97 -11.72
N SER A 72 5.38 -10.78 -11.15
CA SER A 72 4.27 -10.48 -10.23
C SER A 72 3.00 -10.15 -11.01
N GLY A 73 1.84 -10.66 -10.57
CA GLY A 73 0.54 -10.30 -11.13
C GLY A 73 -0.05 -9.04 -10.52
N ILE A 74 0.72 -8.30 -9.71
CA ILE A 74 0.22 -7.14 -8.99
C ILE A 74 -0.36 -6.09 -9.93
N ALA A 75 0.11 -5.96 -11.17
CA ALA A 75 -0.43 -5.02 -12.15
C ALA A 75 -1.96 -5.12 -12.30
N PHE A 76 -2.53 -6.31 -12.23
CA PHE A 76 -3.98 -6.52 -12.16
C PHE A 76 -4.44 -6.45 -10.70
N PHE A 77 -5.13 -5.38 -10.34
CA PHE A 77 -5.69 -5.17 -9.00
C PHE A 77 -7.05 -4.49 -9.12
N PRO A 78 -8.13 -5.25 -9.39
CA PRO A 78 -9.43 -4.66 -9.65
C PRO A 78 -10.05 -4.04 -8.39
N GLU A 79 -10.49 -2.78 -8.52
CA GLU A 79 -11.24 -2.02 -7.52
C GLU A 79 -12.76 -2.09 -7.74
N SER A 80 -13.22 -2.80 -8.77
CA SER A 80 -14.63 -3.07 -9.00
C SER A 80 -14.84 -4.39 -9.73
N ALA A 81 -16.08 -4.91 -9.68
CA ALA A 81 -16.47 -6.07 -10.47
C ALA A 81 -16.29 -5.83 -11.97
N LYS A 82 -16.57 -4.60 -12.42
CA LYS A 82 -16.43 -4.19 -13.82
C LYS A 82 -14.97 -4.23 -14.27
N ASP A 83 -14.03 -3.82 -13.42
CA ASP A 83 -12.60 -3.89 -13.72
C ASP A 83 -12.08 -5.34 -13.75
N ALA A 84 -12.65 -6.21 -12.90
CA ALA A 84 -12.26 -7.62 -12.85
C ALA A 84 -12.81 -8.43 -14.04
N ALA A 85 -14.01 -8.11 -14.51
CA ALA A 85 -14.78 -8.95 -15.43
C ALA A 85 -14.04 -9.32 -16.73
N PRO A 86 -13.33 -8.40 -17.43
CA PRO A 86 -12.60 -8.76 -18.66
C PRO A 86 -11.56 -9.87 -18.48
N GLU A 87 -10.72 -9.77 -17.44
CA GLU A 87 -9.68 -10.77 -17.19
C GLU A 87 -10.26 -12.06 -16.62
N VAL A 88 -11.31 -11.97 -15.80
CA VAL A 88 -12.04 -13.14 -15.28
C VAL A 88 -12.73 -13.92 -16.41
N ALA A 89 -13.44 -13.24 -17.32
CA ALA A 89 -14.09 -13.89 -18.45
C ALA A 89 -13.06 -14.57 -19.37
N LYS A 90 -11.95 -13.90 -19.66
CA LYS A 90 -10.83 -14.48 -20.42
C LYS A 90 -10.26 -15.74 -19.72
N ALA A 91 -10.03 -15.68 -18.41
CA ALA A 91 -9.53 -16.81 -17.61
C ALA A 91 -10.53 -17.97 -17.53
N LEU A 92 -11.83 -17.70 -17.44
CA LEU A 92 -12.88 -18.72 -17.52
C LEU A 92 -12.80 -19.46 -18.86
N LEU A 93 -12.78 -18.74 -19.99
CA LEU A 93 -12.70 -19.35 -21.32
C LEU A 93 -11.43 -20.19 -21.47
N HIS A 94 -10.28 -19.65 -21.08
CA HIS A 94 -9.00 -20.36 -21.10
C HIS A 94 -9.02 -21.65 -20.26
N ALA A 95 -9.60 -21.62 -19.06
CA ALA A 95 -9.70 -22.83 -18.22
C ALA A 95 -10.44 -23.96 -18.94
N PHE A 96 -11.59 -23.69 -19.57
CA PHE A 96 -12.38 -24.72 -20.24
C PHE A 96 -11.82 -25.17 -21.61
N VAL A 97 -11.08 -24.30 -22.31
CA VAL A 97 -10.45 -24.65 -23.59
C VAL A 97 -9.12 -25.37 -23.40
N ASP A 98 -8.26 -24.84 -22.53
CA ASP A 98 -6.85 -25.22 -22.47
C ASP A 98 -6.48 -26.08 -21.25
N LYS A 99 -7.30 -26.13 -20.19
CA LYS A 99 -6.97 -26.89 -18.98
C LYS A 99 -7.90 -28.06 -18.74
N PHE A 100 -9.21 -27.84 -18.87
CA PHE A 100 -10.20 -28.88 -18.70
C PHE A 100 -10.23 -29.75 -19.94
N GLY A 101 -9.63 -30.93 -19.81
CA GLY A 101 -9.63 -31.95 -20.85
C GLY A 101 -8.33 -32.11 -21.63
N GLN A 102 -7.22 -31.63 -21.09
CA GLN A 102 -5.89 -31.95 -21.61
C GLN A 102 -5.17 -33.00 -20.74
N GLU A 103 -4.39 -33.86 -21.40
CA GLU A 103 -3.61 -34.97 -20.82
C GLU A 103 -2.74 -34.60 -19.62
N LYS A 104 -2.33 -33.32 -19.49
CA LYS A 104 -1.32 -32.93 -18.50
C LYS A 104 -1.69 -33.21 -17.04
N LEU A 105 -2.99 -33.32 -16.72
CA LEU A 105 -3.47 -33.59 -15.36
C LEU A 105 -4.03 -35.00 -15.16
N MET A 106 -4.64 -35.60 -16.18
CA MET A 106 -5.32 -36.90 -16.09
C MET A 106 -4.80 -37.95 -17.09
N GLY A 107 -3.72 -37.64 -17.80
CA GLY A 107 -3.19 -38.44 -18.91
C GLY A 107 -4.25 -38.70 -19.98
N ASP A 108 -4.11 -39.83 -20.66
CA ASP A 108 -5.01 -40.31 -21.73
C ASP A 108 -6.47 -40.50 -21.27
N ARG A 109 -6.73 -40.43 -19.95
CA ARG A 109 -8.08 -40.54 -19.36
C ARG A 109 -8.75 -39.18 -19.16
N ALA A 110 -8.11 -38.08 -19.55
CA ALA A 110 -8.73 -36.77 -19.48
C ALA A 110 -10.01 -36.76 -20.35
N PRO A 111 -11.16 -36.29 -19.83
CA PRO A 111 -12.34 -36.12 -20.67
C PRO A 111 -12.04 -35.09 -21.77
N PRO A 112 -12.67 -35.16 -22.94
CA PRO A 112 -12.51 -34.11 -23.94
C PRO A 112 -12.96 -32.76 -23.36
N ALA A 113 -12.35 -31.67 -23.84
CA ALA A 113 -12.72 -30.32 -23.45
C ALA A 113 -14.23 -30.07 -23.65
N PHE A 114 -14.82 -29.33 -22.72
CA PHE A 114 -16.27 -29.09 -22.67
C PHE A 114 -16.53 -27.69 -22.11
N ARG A 115 -17.69 -27.12 -22.42
CA ARG A 115 -18.11 -25.83 -21.84
C ARG A 115 -19.10 -26.06 -20.67
N PRO A 116 -19.13 -25.17 -19.66
CA PRO A 116 -20.02 -25.31 -18.53
C PRO A 116 -21.49 -25.19 -18.96
N TRP A 117 -22.38 -25.84 -18.22
CA TRP A 117 -23.82 -25.64 -18.37
C TRP A 117 -24.25 -24.34 -17.67
N LYS A 118 -23.79 -24.16 -16.43
CA LYS A 118 -24.13 -23.02 -15.58
C LYS A 118 -22.89 -22.51 -14.84
N LEU A 119 -22.80 -21.19 -14.69
CA LEU A 119 -21.78 -20.51 -13.89
C LEU A 119 -22.42 -19.83 -12.68
N THR A 120 -21.70 -19.82 -11.57
CA THR A 120 -22.05 -19.10 -10.35
C THR A 120 -20.82 -18.45 -9.72
N THR A 121 -21.02 -17.41 -8.92
CA THR A 121 -19.97 -16.79 -8.09
C THR A 121 -20.53 -16.34 -6.74
N SER A 122 -19.66 -16.01 -5.79
CA SER A 122 -20.06 -15.56 -4.44
C SER A 122 -20.54 -14.10 -4.42
N ASP A 123 -20.09 -13.27 -5.38
CA ASP A 123 -20.37 -11.84 -5.40
C ASP A 123 -21.39 -11.44 -6.47
N LYS A 124 -22.44 -10.72 -6.06
CA LYS A 124 -23.53 -10.29 -6.95
C LYS A 124 -23.06 -9.34 -8.05
N ALA A 125 -22.18 -8.39 -7.74
CA ALA A 125 -21.70 -7.44 -8.74
C ALA A 125 -20.82 -8.14 -9.78
N LEU A 126 -19.94 -9.03 -9.33
CA LEU A 126 -19.09 -9.84 -10.21
C LEU A 126 -19.92 -10.76 -11.12
N ALA A 127 -20.99 -11.37 -10.61
CA ALA A 127 -21.89 -12.19 -11.42
C ALA A 127 -22.45 -11.39 -12.61
N VAL A 128 -22.96 -10.19 -12.35
CA VAL A 128 -23.53 -9.31 -13.38
C VAL A 128 -22.46 -8.89 -14.39
N GLU A 129 -21.32 -8.38 -13.93
CA GLU A 129 -20.29 -7.83 -14.82
C GLU A 129 -19.60 -8.92 -15.66
N VAL A 130 -19.33 -10.10 -15.09
CA VAL A 130 -18.80 -11.23 -15.86
C VAL A 130 -19.83 -11.73 -16.89
N GLY A 131 -21.10 -11.81 -16.52
CA GLY A 131 -22.17 -12.17 -17.46
C GLY A 131 -22.27 -11.20 -18.64
N ASN A 132 -22.22 -9.90 -18.36
CA ASN A 132 -22.19 -8.84 -19.38
C ASN A 132 -20.95 -8.94 -20.27
N GLU A 133 -19.78 -9.22 -19.69
CA GLU A 133 -18.54 -9.36 -20.44
C GLU A 133 -18.56 -10.59 -21.35
N LEU A 134 -19.04 -11.75 -20.86
CA LEU A 134 -19.22 -12.95 -21.68
C LEU A 134 -20.13 -12.69 -22.88
N LYS A 135 -21.24 -11.96 -22.67
CA LYS A 135 -22.12 -11.51 -23.75
C LYS A 135 -21.38 -10.59 -24.72
N ARG A 136 -20.67 -9.58 -24.22
CA ARG A 136 -19.93 -8.59 -25.01
C ARG A 136 -18.88 -9.23 -25.92
N ILE A 137 -18.18 -10.26 -25.42
CA ILE A 137 -17.14 -10.97 -26.19
C ILE A 137 -17.71 -12.06 -27.11
N GLY A 138 -19.02 -12.28 -27.16
CA GLY A 138 -19.65 -13.20 -28.12
C GLY A 138 -19.70 -14.67 -27.69
N VAL A 139 -19.76 -14.96 -26.39
CA VAL A 139 -20.02 -16.33 -25.90
C VAL A 139 -21.45 -16.75 -26.29
N SER A 140 -21.60 -17.87 -26.99
CA SER A 140 -22.85 -18.21 -27.70
C SER A 140 -24.01 -18.75 -26.83
N PRO A 141 -23.79 -19.44 -25.69
CA PRO A 141 -24.92 -19.81 -24.83
C PRO A 141 -25.38 -18.64 -23.96
N ASP A 142 -26.59 -18.14 -24.23
CA ASP A 142 -27.20 -17.05 -23.46
C ASP A 142 -27.37 -17.38 -21.97
N GLU A 143 -27.46 -18.67 -21.59
CA GLU A 143 -27.52 -19.04 -20.18
C GLU A 143 -26.22 -18.75 -19.43
N LEU A 144 -25.07 -18.70 -20.13
CA LEU A 144 -23.78 -18.35 -19.52
C LEU A 144 -23.64 -16.84 -19.29
N HIS A 145 -24.48 -16.01 -19.92
CA HIS A 145 -24.54 -14.57 -19.60
C HIS A 145 -25.26 -14.33 -18.28
N LYS A 146 -26.04 -15.31 -17.79
CA LYS A 146 -26.81 -15.26 -16.55
C LYS A 146 -26.05 -15.95 -15.41
N VAL A 147 -24.86 -15.43 -15.07
CA VAL A 147 -24.07 -15.95 -13.95
C VAL A 147 -24.88 -15.81 -12.65
N GLY A 148 -25.06 -16.92 -11.93
CA GLY A 148 -25.82 -16.94 -10.69
C GLY A 148 -24.99 -16.52 -9.47
N VAL A 149 -25.68 -16.14 -8.39
CA VAL A 149 -25.04 -16.00 -7.07
C VAL A 149 -25.17 -17.33 -6.32
N ALA A 150 -24.06 -17.85 -5.83
CA ALA A 150 -24.02 -19.13 -5.12
C ALA A 150 -24.59 -19.01 -3.69
N GLY A 151 -25.24 -20.06 -3.22
CA GLY A 151 -25.69 -20.15 -1.83
C GLY A 151 -24.55 -20.48 -0.85
N PRO A 152 -24.72 -20.26 0.46
CA PRO A 152 -23.66 -20.43 1.47
C PRO A 152 -23.00 -21.83 1.47
N SER A 153 -23.75 -22.88 1.14
CA SER A 153 -23.21 -24.24 1.07
C SER A 153 -22.12 -24.39 0.00
N VAL A 154 -22.34 -23.82 -1.19
CA VAL A 154 -21.37 -23.87 -2.30
C VAL A 154 -20.13 -23.04 -1.99
N ILE A 155 -20.32 -21.88 -1.35
CA ILE A 155 -19.21 -21.00 -0.92
C ILE A 155 -18.32 -21.74 0.07
N ARG A 156 -18.91 -22.41 1.08
CA ARG A 156 -18.15 -23.23 2.03
C ARG A 156 -17.39 -24.36 1.35
N THR A 157 -18.02 -25.07 0.41
CA THR A 157 -17.32 -26.12 -0.38
C THR A 157 -16.14 -25.56 -1.16
N MET A 158 -16.28 -24.36 -1.75
CA MET A 158 -15.20 -23.67 -2.44
C MET A 158 -14.05 -23.31 -1.49
N ASP A 159 -14.36 -22.74 -0.33
CA ASP A 159 -13.35 -22.35 0.66
C ASP A 159 -12.55 -23.55 1.18
N GLU A 160 -13.22 -24.66 1.53
CA GLU A 160 -12.56 -25.88 2.00
C GLU A 160 -11.67 -26.51 0.91
N ALA A 161 -12.13 -26.53 -0.35
CA ALA A 161 -11.35 -27.06 -1.46
C ALA A 161 -10.15 -26.15 -1.78
N PHE A 162 -10.34 -24.83 -1.75
CA PHE A 162 -9.27 -23.88 -1.98
C PHE A 162 -8.23 -23.91 -0.86
N GLU A 163 -8.63 -24.09 0.40
CA GLU A 163 -7.71 -24.27 1.52
C GLU A 163 -6.78 -25.47 1.32
N ARG A 164 -7.32 -26.62 0.89
CA ARG A 164 -6.50 -27.81 0.57
C ARG A 164 -5.56 -27.57 -0.61
N LEU A 165 -6.06 -26.94 -1.68
CA LEU A 165 -5.25 -26.58 -2.85
C LEU A 165 -4.11 -25.63 -2.46
N PHE A 166 -4.42 -24.60 -1.67
CA PHE A 166 -3.46 -23.62 -1.19
C PHE A 166 -2.44 -24.23 -0.23
N GLY A 167 -2.84 -25.18 0.62
CA GLY A 167 -1.92 -25.99 1.42
C GLY A 167 -0.91 -26.75 0.56
N THR A 168 -1.36 -27.35 -0.55
CA THR A 168 -0.48 -28.03 -1.51
C THR A 168 0.47 -27.05 -2.21
N LEU A 169 -0.03 -25.87 -2.58
CA LEU A 169 0.79 -24.81 -3.16
C LEU A 169 1.90 -24.38 -2.20
N LYS A 170 1.57 -24.13 -0.92
CA LYS A 170 2.55 -23.80 0.13
C LYS A 170 3.64 -24.86 0.24
N GLN A 171 3.27 -26.14 0.29
CA GLN A 171 4.24 -27.25 0.32
C GLN A 171 5.13 -27.28 -0.92
N SER A 172 4.56 -27.05 -2.11
CA SER A 172 5.32 -27.08 -3.37
C SER A 172 6.41 -26.00 -3.47
N ILE A 173 6.27 -24.90 -2.73
CA ILE A 173 7.27 -23.82 -2.64
C ILE A 173 8.09 -23.89 -1.34
N GLY A 174 8.09 -25.04 -0.65
CA GLY A 174 8.91 -25.31 0.54
C GLY A 174 8.36 -24.75 1.85
N LEU A 175 7.12 -24.24 1.89
CA LEU A 175 6.50 -23.69 3.09
C LEU A 175 5.77 -24.79 3.86
N THR A 176 6.51 -25.49 4.71
CA THR A 176 6.02 -26.60 5.54
C THR A 176 6.00 -26.26 7.03
N GLY A 177 5.35 -27.10 7.85
CA GLY A 177 5.35 -26.95 9.32
C GLY A 177 4.79 -25.61 9.80
N LEU A 178 5.46 -24.99 10.77
CA LEU A 178 5.02 -23.71 11.35
C LEU A 178 4.98 -22.58 10.31
N GLN A 179 5.94 -22.53 9.38
CA GLN A 179 5.97 -21.53 8.31
C GLN A 179 4.76 -21.63 7.39
N GLY A 180 4.37 -22.85 7.01
CA GLY A 180 3.15 -23.07 6.23
C GLY A 180 1.87 -22.77 7.03
N ALA A 181 1.87 -23.04 8.33
CA ALA A 181 0.71 -22.87 9.21
C ALA A 181 0.37 -21.40 9.48
N VAL A 182 1.37 -20.50 9.56
CA VAL A 182 1.11 -19.06 9.81
C VAL A 182 0.56 -18.33 8.58
N ILE A 183 0.71 -18.87 7.37
CA ILE A 183 0.22 -18.24 6.14
C ILE A 183 -1.26 -18.57 5.95
N ARG A 184 -2.09 -17.53 6.11
CA ARG A 184 -3.54 -17.62 5.99
C ARG A 184 -3.97 -17.90 4.55
N THR A 185 -4.99 -18.74 4.41
CA THR A 185 -5.64 -19.01 3.13
C THR A 185 -6.37 -17.76 2.64
N PRO A 186 -6.11 -17.29 1.40
CA PRO A 186 -6.84 -16.17 0.81
C PRO A 186 -8.35 -16.39 0.78
N GLN A 187 -9.10 -15.36 1.18
CA GLN A 187 -10.55 -15.30 1.02
C GLN A 187 -10.93 -14.73 -0.34
N TYR A 188 -12.15 -15.03 -0.79
CA TYR A 188 -12.70 -14.44 -2.00
C TYR A 188 -12.88 -12.93 -1.85
N ILE A 189 -12.81 -12.22 -2.97
CA ILE A 189 -12.99 -10.77 -3.04
C ILE A 189 -14.47 -10.47 -3.31
N GLY A 190 -15.15 -9.92 -2.30
CA GLY A 190 -16.49 -9.34 -2.47
C GLY A 190 -16.41 -7.92 -3.04
N PHE A 191 -16.71 -7.74 -4.34
CA PHE A 191 -16.70 -6.43 -4.98
C PHE A 191 -17.91 -5.57 -4.60
N SER A 192 -19.04 -6.19 -4.27
CA SER A 192 -20.27 -5.50 -3.87
C SER A 192 -20.13 -4.70 -2.56
N SER A 193 -19.30 -5.17 -1.64
CA SER A 193 -18.98 -4.47 -0.40
C SER A 193 -17.84 -3.47 -0.54
N LEU A 194 -17.11 -3.51 -1.66
CA LEU A 194 -15.93 -2.69 -1.87
C LEU A 194 -16.35 -1.27 -2.27
N LYS A 195 -16.51 -0.41 -1.27
CA LYS A 195 -16.81 1.00 -1.48
C LYS A 195 -15.55 1.81 -1.21
N TYR A 196 -14.83 2.16 -2.26
CA TYR A 196 -13.85 3.22 -2.14
C TYR A 196 -14.61 4.50 -1.82
N LYS A 197 -14.41 5.01 -0.60
CA LYS A 197 -14.73 6.39 -0.29
C LYS A 197 -13.45 7.14 -0.58
N PRO A 198 -13.40 8.01 -1.61
CA PRO A 198 -12.35 8.99 -1.66
C PRO A 198 -12.32 9.61 -0.28
N HIS A 199 -11.15 9.62 0.37
CA HIS A 199 -10.99 10.44 1.56
C HIS A 199 -11.54 11.79 1.12
N GLU A 200 -12.67 12.21 1.70
CA GLU A 200 -13.16 13.56 1.49
C GLU A 200 -11.94 14.35 1.87
N ARG A 201 -11.28 14.93 0.86
CA ARG A 201 -9.97 15.50 1.08
C ARG A 201 -10.15 16.48 2.24
N PHE A 202 -9.08 17.01 2.78
CA PHE A 202 -9.19 18.39 3.23
C PHE A 202 -9.51 19.27 1.99
N ARG A 203 -10.68 19.09 1.33
CA ARG A 203 -11.65 20.16 1.18
C ARG A 203 -11.82 20.74 2.58
N HIS A 204 -10.79 21.47 3.03
CA HIS A 204 -10.99 22.74 3.67
C HIS A 204 -12.24 23.28 3.00
N HIS A 205 -13.29 23.53 3.80
CA HIS A 205 -14.51 24.19 3.34
C HIS A 205 -14.11 25.07 2.18
N VAL A 206 -14.54 24.70 0.96
CA VAL A 206 -14.15 25.43 -0.23
C VAL A 206 -14.79 26.77 0.03
N ASP A 207 -14.01 27.69 0.60
CA ASP A 207 -14.45 29.04 0.81
C ASP A 207 -14.85 29.48 -0.60
N GLU A 208 -16.05 30.03 -0.75
CA GLU A 208 -16.59 30.44 -2.05
C GLU A 208 -15.65 31.43 -2.79
N GLU A 209 -14.60 31.89 -2.10
CA GLU A 209 -13.52 32.76 -2.55
C GLU A 209 -12.26 32.03 -3.11
N GLU A 210 -12.20 30.69 -3.17
CA GLU A 210 -11.01 30.00 -3.73
C GLU A 210 -10.88 30.27 -5.24
N THR A 211 -9.89 31.08 -5.62
CA THR A 211 -9.55 31.33 -7.02
C THR A 211 -8.93 30.10 -7.70
N ASP A 212 -9.05 29.99 -9.02
CA ASP A 212 -8.43 28.90 -9.79
C ASP A 212 -6.91 28.81 -9.58
N ASP A 213 -6.23 29.95 -9.39
CA ASP A 213 -4.79 29.99 -9.11
C ASP A 213 -4.45 29.43 -7.72
N MET A 214 -5.26 29.74 -6.69
CA MET A 214 -5.11 29.16 -5.35
C MET A 214 -5.32 27.65 -5.39
N ARG A 215 -6.36 27.20 -6.09
CA ARG A 215 -6.63 25.77 -6.27
C ARG A 215 -5.47 25.06 -6.97
N LEU A 216 -4.93 25.66 -8.04
CA LEU A 216 -3.80 25.11 -8.77
C LEU A 216 -2.54 25.05 -7.89
N MET A 217 -2.28 26.08 -7.08
CA MET A 217 -1.20 26.12 -6.10
C MET A 217 -1.35 25.01 -5.05
N ASN A 218 -2.55 24.82 -4.50
CA ASN A 218 -2.86 23.77 -3.53
C ASN A 218 -2.62 22.37 -4.10
N LEU A 219 -3.04 22.12 -5.35
CA LEU A 219 -2.78 20.86 -6.04
C LEU A 219 -1.28 20.65 -6.32
N ALA A 220 -0.53 21.71 -6.65
CA ALA A 220 0.91 21.61 -6.84
C ALA A 220 1.66 21.33 -5.52
N LEU A 221 1.21 21.93 -4.41
CA LEU A 221 1.69 21.61 -3.06
C LEU A 221 1.41 20.15 -2.69
N GLU A 222 0.21 19.64 -2.96
CA GLU A 222 -0.14 18.24 -2.72
C GLU A 222 0.72 17.29 -3.55
N TYR A 223 0.93 17.58 -4.84
CA TYR A 223 1.83 16.85 -5.72
C TYR A 223 3.25 16.79 -5.14
N GLY A 224 3.83 17.95 -4.77
CA GLY A 224 5.15 18.03 -4.18
C GLY A 224 5.25 17.25 -2.86
N GLN A 225 4.26 17.38 -1.97
CA GLN A 225 4.24 16.67 -0.69
C GLN A 225 4.19 15.15 -0.87
N LYS A 226 3.39 14.65 -1.83
CA LYS A 226 3.36 13.22 -2.14
C LYS A 226 4.71 12.73 -2.67
N LEU A 227 5.39 13.51 -3.50
CA LEU A 227 6.74 13.18 -3.97
C LEU A 227 7.77 13.16 -2.85
N VAL A 228 7.81 14.20 -2.01
CA VAL A 228 8.73 14.28 -0.86
C VAL A 228 8.53 13.10 0.10
N ASN A 229 7.28 12.72 0.35
CA ASN A 229 6.98 11.60 1.24
C ASN A 229 7.38 10.25 0.62
N ALA A 230 7.28 10.09 -0.69
CA ALA A 230 7.54 8.81 -1.36
C ALA A 230 9.00 8.63 -1.77
N ARG A 231 9.73 9.72 -2.04
CA ARG A 231 11.09 9.68 -2.61
C ARG A 231 12.12 9.13 -1.63
N PRO A 232 13.21 8.52 -2.13
CA PRO A 232 14.38 8.22 -1.31
C PRO A 232 14.90 9.48 -0.61
N PRO A 233 15.24 9.39 0.70
CA PRO A 233 15.79 10.52 1.42
C PRO A 233 17.14 10.95 0.84
N MET A 234 17.33 12.27 0.77
CA MET A 234 18.54 12.95 0.33
C MET A 234 19.32 13.50 1.54
N GLU A 235 20.60 13.83 1.36
CA GLU A 235 21.43 14.39 2.44
C GLU A 235 20.91 15.76 2.93
N SER A 236 20.33 16.55 2.03
CA SER A 236 19.72 17.85 2.35
C SER A 236 18.46 17.76 3.22
N ASP A 237 17.79 16.60 3.26
CA ASP A 237 16.54 16.44 4.02
C ASP A 237 16.75 16.49 5.55
N VAL A 238 18.00 16.53 6.02
CA VAL A 238 18.34 16.65 7.44
C VAL A 238 18.09 18.07 7.98
N GLU A 239 18.11 19.09 7.12
CA GLU A 239 17.98 20.49 7.53
C GLU A 239 16.59 21.08 7.22
N THR A 240 15.76 21.28 8.26
CA THR A 240 14.37 21.75 8.12
C THR A 240 14.23 23.07 7.35
N LYS A 241 15.18 24.01 7.51
CA LYS A 241 15.15 25.28 6.78
C LYS A 241 15.35 25.10 5.27
N VAL A 242 16.25 24.18 4.90
CA VAL A 242 16.51 23.85 3.49
C VAL A 242 15.30 23.17 2.88
N MET A 243 14.63 22.28 3.63
CA MET A 243 13.42 21.59 3.19
C MET A 243 12.29 22.56 2.82
N LEU A 244 12.02 23.59 3.63
CA LEU A 244 10.96 24.58 3.34
C LEU A 244 11.26 25.39 2.07
N GLN A 245 12.52 25.80 1.88
CA GLN A 245 12.93 26.54 0.67
C GLN A 245 12.84 25.66 -0.58
N GLN A 246 13.26 24.39 -0.48
CA GLN A 246 13.15 23.42 -1.55
C GLN A 246 11.69 23.18 -1.93
N GLN A 247 10.79 23.04 -0.96
CA GLN A 247 9.37 22.83 -1.22
C GLN A 247 8.74 23.98 -2.02
N ALA A 248 9.05 25.24 -1.65
CA ALA A 248 8.57 26.40 -2.40
C ALA A 248 9.09 26.43 -3.85
N GLN A 249 10.35 26.05 -4.07
CA GLN A 249 10.94 25.95 -5.42
C GLN A 249 10.32 24.80 -6.22
N GLU A 250 10.12 23.62 -5.60
CA GLU A 250 9.52 22.44 -6.22
C GLU A 250 8.11 22.73 -6.72
N VAL A 251 7.32 23.52 -5.98
CA VAL A 251 5.98 23.95 -6.41
C VAL A 251 6.04 24.78 -7.68
N GLN A 252 6.95 25.77 -7.75
CA GLN A 252 7.11 26.60 -8.95
C GLN A 252 7.58 25.78 -10.16
N VAL A 253 8.51 24.84 -9.94
CA VAL A 253 8.96 23.91 -10.99
C VAL A 253 7.81 23.01 -11.46
N THR A 254 6.98 22.52 -10.53
CA THR A 254 5.83 21.68 -10.84
C THR A 254 4.79 22.44 -11.67
N LEU A 255 4.44 23.67 -11.26
CA LEU A 255 3.52 24.53 -12.00
C LEU A 255 4.03 24.82 -13.42
N ARG A 256 5.33 25.12 -13.56
CA ARG A 256 5.96 25.30 -14.87
C ARG A 256 5.85 24.03 -15.73
N ARG A 257 6.18 22.86 -15.17
CA ARG A 257 6.09 21.57 -15.85
C ARG A 257 4.68 21.27 -16.34
N VAL A 258 3.66 21.58 -15.54
CA VAL A 258 2.25 21.37 -15.92
C VAL A 258 1.85 22.29 -17.09
N ARG A 259 2.32 23.54 -17.09
CA ARG A 259 2.09 24.49 -18.20
C ARG A 259 2.80 24.07 -19.48
N GLU A 260 4.06 23.67 -19.40
CA GLU A 260 4.88 23.27 -20.55
C GLU A 260 4.49 21.90 -21.12
N LYS A 261 4.07 20.98 -20.25
CA LYS A 261 3.61 19.62 -20.61
C LYS A 261 2.15 19.44 -20.18
N PRO A 262 1.17 19.90 -20.98
CA PRO A 262 -0.24 19.66 -20.69
C PRO A 262 -0.59 18.17 -20.74
N GLU A 263 -1.74 17.79 -20.17
CA GLU A 263 -2.20 16.40 -20.04
C GLU A 263 -2.00 15.56 -21.32
N ARG A 264 -2.44 16.08 -22.48
CA ARG A 264 -2.33 15.36 -23.76
C ARG A 264 -0.89 14.96 -24.12
N VAL A 265 0.08 15.82 -23.77
CA VAL A 265 1.51 15.62 -24.12
C VAL A 265 2.11 14.61 -23.18
N VAL A 266 1.98 14.83 -21.86
CA VAL A 266 2.55 13.90 -20.86
C VAL A 266 1.91 12.51 -20.96
N LYS A 267 0.61 12.43 -21.28
CA LYS A 267 -0.06 11.16 -21.53
C LYS A 267 0.47 10.46 -22.79
N ALA A 268 0.69 11.19 -23.89
CA ALA A 268 1.23 10.61 -25.13
C ALA A 268 2.65 10.07 -24.95
N GLU A 269 3.51 10.81 -24.23
CA GLU A 269 4.86 10.37 -23.85
C GLU A 269 4.80 9.13 -22.92
N ALA A 270 3.91 9.15 -21.93
CA ALA A 270 3.68 8.00 -21.06
C ALA A 270 3.21 6.79 -21.87
N ASP A 271 2.31 7.00 -22.83
CA ASP A 271 1.76 5.96 -23.71
C ASP A 271 2.82 5.36 -24.63
N SER A 272 3.78 6.16 -25.12
CA SER A 272 4.91 5.72 -25.95
C SER A 272 6.01 4.98 -25.18
N GLY A 273 5.91 4.88 -23.85
CA GLY A 273 6.80 4.06 -23.02
C GLY A 273 7.83 4.84 -22.19
N ASP A 274 7.76 6.17 -22.19
CA ASP A 274 8.58 6.99 -21.29
C ASP A 274 8.16 6.77 -19.83
N CYS A 275 9.07 6.27 -19.00
CA CYS A 275 8.77 5.94 -17.61
C CYS A 275 8.64 7.16 -16.70
N GLU A 276 9.33 8.25 -16.99
CA GLU A 276 9.25 9.50 -16.23
C GLU A 276 7.92 10.20 -16.54
N ALA A 277 7.49 10.22 -17.81
CA ALA A 277 6.19 10.73 -18.19
C ALA A 277 5.04 9.88 -17.63
N ALA A 278 5.18 8.54 -17.64
CA ALA A 278 4.22 7.64 -17.00
C ALA A 278 4.13 7.90 -15.50
N PHE A 279 5.26 8.08 -14.83
CA PHE A 279 5.27 8.45 -13.42
C PHE A 279 4.58 9.81 -13.18
N ASP A 280 4.99 10.87 -13.90
CA ASP A 280 4.43 12.22 -13.76
C ASP A 280 2.90 12.21 -13.99
N TYR A 281 2.44 11.58 -15.07
CA TYR A 281 1.01 11.48 -15.35
C TYR A 281 0.27 10.68 -14.27
N GLY A 282 0.87 9.59 -13.75
CA GLY A 282 0.33 8.84 -12.62
C GLY A 282 0.13 9.69 -11.36
N VAL A 283 1.09 10.54 -11.01
CA VAL A 283 0.97 11.45 -9.86
C VAL A 283 -0.06 12.56 -10.12
N ARG A 284 -0.10 13.12 -11.34
CA ARG A 284 -1.11 14.11 -11.73
C ARG A 284 -2.52 13.54 -11.64
N LEU A 285 -2.75 12.31 -12.09
CA LEU A 285 -4.05 11.62 -11.94
C LEU A 285 -4.41 11.34 -10.48
N LEU A 286 -3.42 11.06 -9.62
CA LEU A 286 -3.65 10.84 -8.19
C LEU A 286 -4.15 12.13 -7.50
N VAL A 287 -3.57 13.27 -7.88
CA VAL A 287 -3.85 14.58 -7.27
C VAL A 287 -4.97 15.33 -8.00
N GLY A 288 -5.10 15.19 -9.31
CA GLY A 288 -5.92 16.04 -10.18
C GLY A 288 -5.20 17.32 -10.65
N LEU A 289 -3.87 17.29 -10.76
CA LEU A 289 -3.07 18.45 -11.15
C LEU A 289 -2.93 18.55 -12.68
N GLY A 290 -3.63 19.50 -13.28
CA GLY A 290 -3.62 19.70 -14.74
C GLY A 290 -4.35 18.61 -15.53
N CYS A 291 -5.10 17.74 -14.85
CA CYS A 291 -5.98 16.72 -15.42
C CYS A 291 -7.10 16.38 -14.43
N LYS A 292 -8.12 15.64 -14.87
CA LYS A 292 -9.13 15.09 -13.95
C LYS A 292 -8.48 14.02 -13.07
N ALA A 293 -8.70 14.06 -11.76
CA ALA A 293 -8.23 13.01 -10.87
C ALA A 293 -8.88 11.67 -11.23
N ASP A 294 -8.08 10.61 -11.33
CA ASP A 294 -8.51 9.24 -11.60
C ASP A 294 -7.58 8.27 -10.88
N ARG A 295 -8.07 7.71 -9.78
CA ARG A 295 -7.30 6.83 -8.90
C ARG A 295 -6.87 5.55 -9.60
N THR A 296 -7.74 4.94 -10.40
CA THR A 296 -7.49 3.66 -11.07
C THR A 296 -6.46 3.85 -12.19
N GLN A 297 -6.59 4.92 -12.99
CA GLN A 297 -5.59 5.25 -13.99
C GLN A 297 -4.26 5.68 -13.37
N ALA A 298 -4.27 6.44 -12.27
CA ALA A 298 -3.06 6.83 -11.55
C ALA A 298 -2.18 5.61 -11.23
N ARG A 299 -2.80 4.58 -10.63
CA ARG A 299 -2.11 3.32 -10.34
C ARG A 299 -1.59 2.63 -11.60
N THR A 300 -2.39 2.61 -12.67
CA THR A 300 -2.01 1.98 -13.94
C THR A 300 -0.73 2.60 -14.50
N TYR A 301 -0.63 3.93 -14.50
CA TYR A 301 0.56 4.65 -14.97
C TYR A 301 1.75 4.53 -14.01
N LEU A 302 1.53 4.49 -12.70
CA LEU A 302 2.60 4.21 -11.72
C LEU A 302 3.18 2.79 -11.90
N ILE A 303 2.34 1.78 -12.12
CA ILE A 303 2.80 0.42 -12.46
C ILE A 303 3.52 0.42 -13.81
N LYS A 304 3.03 1.16 -14.81
CA LYS A 304 3.71 1.29 -16.11
C LYS A 304 5.13 1.86 -15.96
N ALA A 305 5.31 2.87 -15.11
CA ALA A 305 6.63 3.41 -14.79
C ALA A 305 7.54 2.34 -14.14
N LEU A 306 7.01 1.55 -13.20
CA LEU A 306 7.75 0.47 -12.53
C LEU A 306 8.16 -0.67 -13.46
N SER A 307 7.30 -1.04 -14.40
CA SER A 307 7.56 -2.10 -15.38
C SER A 307 8.58 -1.73 -16.45
N SER A 308 8.93 -0.44 -16.57
CA SER A 308 9.94 -0.02 -17.54
C SER A 308 11.34 -0.49 -17.12
N PRO A 309 12.10 -1.12 -18.03
CA PRO A 309 13.50 -1.47 -17.76
C PRO A 309 14.39 -0.23 -17.63
N LEU A 310 13.96 0.92 -18.18
CA LEU A 310 14.70 2.19 -18.15
C LEU A 310 14.50 2.98 -16.86
N ALA A 311 13.51 2.59 -16.03
CA ALA A 311 13.22 3.30 -14.79
C ALA A 311 14.39 3.19 -13.79
N SER A 312 14.87 4.34 -13.32
CA SER A 312 15.93 4.43 -12.32
C SER A 312 15.50 3.83 -10.97
N ASN A 313 16.45 3.42 -10.14
CA ASN A 313 16.15 2.92 -8.80
C ASN A 313 15.43 3.99 -7.94
N ALA A 314 15.77 5.26 -8.11
CA ALA A 314 15.10 6.36 -7.40
C ALA A 314 13.64 6.53 -7.85
N LEU A 315 13.39 6.47 -9.17
CA LEU A 315 12.03 6.49 -9.70
C LEU A 315 11.23 5.29 -9.19
N LYS A 316 11.82 4.08 -9.22
CA LYS A 316 11.18 2.86 -8.70
C LYS A 316 10.86 2.97 -7.22
N ALA A 317 11.81 3.41 -6.39
CA ALA A 317 11.58 3.64 -4.97
C ALA A 317 10.41 4.60 -4.73
N THR A 318 10.38 5.71 -5.47
CA THR A 318 9.34 6.74 -5.35
C THR A 318 7.97 6.21 -5.80
N ALA A 319 7.91 5.54 -6.95
CA ALA A 319 6.66 4.96 -7.46
C ALA A 319 6.09 3.88 -6.53
N HIS A 320 6.95 3.00 -6.00
CA HIS A 320 6.54 2.07 -4.94
C HIS A 320 6.04 2.82 -3.70
N GLY A 321 6.74 3.88 -3.26
CA GLY A 321 6.32 4.73 -2.14
C GLY A 321 4.93 5.34 -2.32
N LEU A 322 4.61 5.85 -3.51
CA LEU A 322 3.29 6.38 -3.84
C LEU A 322 2.21 5.28 -3.85
N LEU A 323 2.56 4.08 -4.33
CA LEU A 323 1.64 2.95 -4.34
C LEU A 323 1.30 2.47 -2.92
N ILE A 324 2.21 2.57 -1.95
CA ILE A 324 1.87 2.31 -0.53
C ILE A 324 0.69 3.17 -0.11
N THR A 325 0.81 4.50 -0.30
CA THR A 325 -0.25 5.46 0.01
C THR A 325 -1.51 5.16 -0.78
N TRP A 326 -1.38 4.85 -2.08
CA TRP A 326 -2.52 4.42 -2.89
C TRP A 326 -3.28 3.26 -2.24
N TYR A 327 -2.61 2.19 -1.81
CA TYR A 327 -3.26 1.01 -1.24
C TYR A 327 -3.91 1.24 0.14
N ILE A 328 -3.42 2.20 0.92
CA ILE A 328 -3.95 2.49 2.26
C ILE A 328 -4.96 3.65 2.28
N ASP A 329 -4.95 4.53 1.26
CA ASP A 329 -5.86 5.67 1.17
C ASP A 329 -7.32 5.22 0.95
N GLY A 330 -8.25 5.82 1.69
CA GLY A 330 -9.71 5.68 1.50
C GLY A 330 -10.36 4.51 2.24
N TRP A 331 -9.67 3.88 3.19
CA TRP A 331 -10.12 2.66 3.87
C TRP A 331 -10.29 2.82 5.39
N GLU A 332 -10.78 3.97 5.87
CA GLU A 332 -10.97 4.23 7.30
C GLU A 332 -11.85 3.17 8.01
N HIS A 333 -12.71 2.46 7.28
CA HIS A 333 -13.67 1.50 7.84
C HIS A 333 -13.71 0.12 7.16
N ASP A 334 -12.94 -0.12 6.09
CA ASP A 334 -12.92 -1.41 5.38
C ASP A 334 -11.50 -1.71 4.86
N PHE A 335 -10.52 -1.74 5.78
CA PHE A 335 -9.14 -2.05 5.43
C PHE A 335 -8.97 -3.56 5.21
N ARG A 336 -9.00 -3.98 3.94
CA ARG A 336 -8.92 -5.39 3.56
C ARG A 336 -7.49 -5.92 3.52
N ASN A 337 -7.31 -7.18 3.92
CA ASN A 337 -6.01 -7.86 3.91
C ASN A 337 -5.29 -7.79 2.55
N ARG A 338 -6.00 -7.88 1.41
CA ARG A 338 -5.37 -7.75 0.08
C ARG A 338 -4.67 -6.40 -0.12
N ASN A 339 -5.25 -5.31 0.40
CA ASN A 339 -4.68 -3.97 0.30
C ASN A 339 -3.47 -3.86 1.22
N MET A 340 -3.57 -4.42 2.44
CA MET A 340 -2.44 -4.51 3.37
C MET A 340 -1.26 -5.25 2.73
N PHE A 341 -1.46 -6.45 2.18
CA PHE A 341 -0.39 -7.23 1.57
C PHE A 341 0.20 -6.55 0.34
N ALA A 342 -0.62 -5.93 -0.52
CA ALA A 342 -0.11 -5.14 -1.64
C ALA A 342 0.71 -3.93 -1.16
N ALA A 343 0.25 -3.21 -0.13
CA ALA A 343 1.01 -2.12 0.47
C ALA A 343 2.35 -2.61 1.07
N CYS A 344 2.35 -3.78 1.72
CA CYS A 344 3.57 -4.40 2.24
C CYS A 344 4.56 -4.75 1.12
N HIS A 345 4.08 -5.31 0.01
CA HIS A 345 4.89 -5.58 -1.19
C HIS A 345 5.56 -4.29 -1.68
N HIS A 346 4.79 -3.22 -1.90
CA HIS A 346 5.34 -1.95 -2.33
C HIS A 346 6.28 -1.32 -1.30
N ALA A 347 6.00 -1.42 0.00
CA ALA A 347 6.89 -0.93 1.06
C ALA A 347 8.24 -1.66 1.06
N ASN A 348 8.22 -2.98 0.86
CA ASN A 348 9.43 -3.80 0.81
C ASN A 348 10.31 -3.44 -0.39
N PHE A 349 9.72 -3.30 -1.58
CA PHE A 349 10.46 -2.87 -2.76
C PHE A 349 10.94 -1.40 -2.67
N ALA A 350 10.12 -0.50 -2.13
CA ALA A 350 10.53 0.89 -1.89
C ALA A 350 11.76 0.96 -0.97
N ALA A 351 11.74 0.23 0.15
CA ALA A 351 12.87 0.16 1.08
C ALA A 351 14.12 -0.44 0.42
N ARG A 352 13.95 -1.52 -0.38
CA ARG A 352 15.05 -2.13 -1.14
C ARG A 352 15.70 -1.15 -2.10
N TYR A 353 14.92 -0.43 -2.90
CA TYR A 353 15.47 0.55 -3.83
C TYR A 353 16.07 1.77 -3.12
N CYS A 354 15.45 2.25 -2.02
CA CYS A 354 16.03 3.32 -1.18
C CYS A 354 17.43 2.93 -0.69
N LYS A 355 17.62 1.69 -0.21
CA LYS A 355 18.93 1.20 0.23
C LYS A 355 20.02 1.31 -0.87
N LEU A 356 19.65 1.25 -2.15
CA LEU A 356 20.58 1.34 -3.27
C LEU A 356 20.97 2.78 -3.64
N VAL A 357 20.13 3.77 -3.32
CA VAL A 357 20.31 5.15 -3.78
C VAL A 357 20.46 6.18 -2.66
N SER A 358 20.00 5.88 -1.45
CA SER A 358 20.05 6.80 -0.31
C SER A 358 21.40 6.79 0.41
N PRO A 359 21.77 7.90 1.09
CA PRO A 359 22.96 7.94 1.94
C PRO A 359 22.93 6.86 3.04
N LYS A 360 24.10 6.35 3.44
CA LYS A 360 24.24 5.26 4.45
C LYS A 360 23.55 5.50 5.80
N LYS A 361 23.16 6.74 6.12
CA LYS A 361 22.52 7.12 7.39
C LYS A 361 21.00 7.19 7.31
N VAL A 362 20.39 7.01 6.14
CA VAL A 362 18.94 7.04 5.96
C VAL A 362 18.53 5.95 4.98
N HIS A 363 17.65 5.04 5.41
CA HIS A 363 17.41 3.79 4.67
C HIS A 363 16.08 3.73 3.92
N SER A 364 15.14 4.64 4.15
CA SER A 364 13.82 4.57 3.50
C SER A 364 13.07 5.90 3.51
N SER A 365 12.09 6.00 2.63
CA SER A 365 11.24 7.18 2.49
C SER A 365 10.25 7.34 3.66
N PRO A 366 9.78 8.56 3.93
CA PRO A 366 8.73 8.80 4.93
C PRO A 366 7.47 7.93 4.74
N ALA A 367 7.06 7.65 3.49
CA ALA A 367 5.91 6.82 3.18
C ALA A 367 6.07 5.38 3.72
N VAL A 368 7.24 4.77 3.54
CA VAL A 368 7.54 3.44 4.10
C VAL A 368 7.51 3.49 5.62
N LEU A 369 8.17 4.46 6.25
CA LEU A 369 8.24 4.56 7.71
C LEU A 369 6.87 4.83 8.33
N TYR A 370 6.07 5.70 7.71
CA TYR A 370 4.70 5.96 8.13
C TYR A 370 3.86 4.68 8.03
N PHE A 371 3.84 4.01 6.88
CA PHE A 371 3.10 2.77 6.69
C PHE A 371 3.52 1.71 7.71
N MET A 372 4.82 1.50 7.88
CA MET A 372 5.34 0.48 8.78
C MET A 372 4.95 0.72 10.24
N SER A 373 4.88 1.99 10.68
CA SER A 373 4.53 2.33 12.07
C SER A 373 3.03 2.46 12.32
N LYS A 374 2.26 2.95 11.34
CA LYS A 374 0.84 3.28 11.50
C LYS A 374 -0.12 2.23 10.97
N VAL A 375 0.32 1.39 10.03
CA VAL A 375 -0.53 0.39 9.39
C VAL A 375 0.02 -1.01 9.60
N PHE A 376 1.28 -1.26 9.23
CA PHE A 376 1.87 -2.59 9.34
C PHE A 376 1.89 -3.10 10.79
N GLN A 377 2.52 -2.36 11.71
CA GLN A 377 2.69 -2.80 13.10
C GLN A 377 1.36 -3.17 13.78
N PRO A 378 0.31 -2.34 13.74
CA PRO A 378 -0.99 -2.69 14.32
C PRO A 378 -1.64 -3.96 13.75
N HIS A 379 -1.39 -4.29 12.48
CA HIS A 379 -2.02 -5.43 11.80
C HIS A 379 -1.12 -6.67 11.71
N ALA A 380 0.17 -6.54 12.03
CA ALA A 380 1.14 -7.61 11.89
C ALA A 380 0.94 -8.72 12.93
N GLU A 381 0.34 -8.41 14.08
CA GLU A 381 -0.05 -9.42 15.08
C GLU A 381 -1.11 -10.38 14.54
N GLU A 382 -2.08 -9.85 13.80
CA GLU A 382 -3.10 -10.66 13.16
C GLU A 382 -2.58 -11.38 11.91
N ASN A 383 -1.57 -10.84 11.23
CA ASN A 383 -1.07 -11.38 9.97
C ASN A 383 0.42 -11.72 10.06
N MET A 384 0.78 -12.67 10.94
CA MET A 384 2.19 -12.99 11.24
C MET A 384 3.03 -13.34 10.01
N GLU A 385 2.42 -13.80 8.91
CA GLU A 385 3.13 -14.06 7.66
C GLU A 385 3.85 -12.83 7.10
N VAL A 386 3.44 -11.61 7.46
CA VAL A 386 4.07 -10.37 6.99
C VAL A 386 5.53 -10.26 7.43
N TYR A 387 5.88 -10.81 8.60
CA TYR A 387 7.27 -10.82 9.10
C TYR A 387 8.19 -11.73 8.28
N MET A 388 7.63 -12.72 7.59
CA MET A 388 8.42 -13.64 6.76
C MET A 388 8.86 -13.01 5.44
N TRP A 389 7.99 -12.18 4.86
CA TRP A 389 8.12 -11.73 3.48
C TRP A 389 8.81 -10.37 3.32
N TYR A 390 8.49 -9.40 4.18
CA TYR A 390 8.78 -7.99 3.93
C TYR A 390 10.03 -7.48 4.65
N LYS A 391 11.13 -8.25 4.53
CA LYS A 391 12.37 -8.07 5.30
C LYS A 391 13.05 -6.71 5.08
N ASP A 392 13.01 -6.15 3.88
CA ASP A 392 13.65 -4.86 3.59
C ASP A 392 12.90 -3.70 4.29
N ALA A 393 11.56 -3.74 4.31
CA ALA A 393 10.75 -2.74 5.01
C ALA A 393 10.89 -2.84 6.54
N ILE A 394 10.93 -4.07 7.08
CA ILE A 394 11.17 -4.32 8.51
C ILE A 394 12.55 -3.78 8.90
N ALA A 395 13.60 -4.12 8.14
CA ALA A 395 14.95 -3.63 8.40
C ALA A 395 15.06 -2.10 8.37
N ALA A 396 14.30 -1.44 7.47
CA ALA A 396 14.22 0.02 7.43
C ALA A 396 13.56 0.60 8.70
N MET A 397 12.48 -0.03 9.18
CA MET A 397 11.83 0.38 10.43
C MET A 397 12.73 0.15 11.65
N ASP A 398 13.38 -1.01 11.75
CA ASP A 398 14.33 -1.31 12.83
C ASP A 398 15.51 -0.36 12.86
N PHE A 399 16.02 0.01 11.68
CA PHE A 399 17.03 1.05 11.58
C PHE A 399 16.52 2.38 12.14
N ARG A 400 15.32 2.81 11.75
CA ARG A 400 14.71 4.05 12.26
C ARG A 400 14.50 4.02 13.78
N ASN A 401 14.02 2.91 14.32
CA ASN A 401 13.83 2.71 15.75
C ASN A 401 15.15 2.82 16.52
N ARG A 402 16.24 2.22 16.00
CA ARG A 402 17.59 2.38 16.56
C ARG A 402 18.06 3.82 16.53
N GLN A 403 17.78 4.58 15.46
CA GLN A 403 18.11 6.01 15.41
C GLN A 403 17.38 6.80 16.49
N TYR A 404 16.08 6.55 16.68
CA TYR A 404 15.30 7.19 17.74
C TYR A 404 15.82 6.82 19.13
N ALA A 405 16.08 5.54 19.39
CA ALA A 405 16.62 5.07 20.66
C ALA A 405 17.99 5.71 20.97
N ASN A 406 18.89 5.74 19.99
CA ASN A 406 20.19 6.41 20.12
C ASN A 406 20.06 7.92 20.34
N GLY A 407 19.10 8.56 19.66
CA GLY A 407 18.79 9.98 19.85
C GLY A 407 18.28 10.25 21.27
N LYS A 408 17.36 9.42 21.76
CA LYS A 408 16.82 9.47 23.12
C LYS A 408 17.93 9.30 24.17
N GLN A 409 18.77 8.27 24.04
CA GLN A 409 19.89 8.02 24.96
C GLN A 409 20.89 9.19 24.97
N LYS A 410 21.22 9.76 23.81
CA LYS A 410 22.08 10.96 23.73
C LYS A 410 21.45 12.17 24.41
N MET A 411 20.13 12.32 24.28
CA MET A 411 19.40 13.39 24.95
C MET A 411 19.32 13.19 26.46
N GLU A 412 19.07 11.99 26.93
CA GLU A 412 19.13 11.62 28.36
C GLU A 412 20.53 11.88 28.94
N GLY A 413 21.59 11.49 28.24
CA GLY A 413 22.97 11.79 28.65
C GLY A 413 23.27 13.30 28.72
N ARG A 414 22.67 14.11 27.84
CA ARG A 414 22.76 15.58 27.91
C ARG A 414 21.95 16.14 29.09
N ARG A 415 20.78 15.55 29.39
CA ARG A 415 19.98 15.92 30.58
C ARG A 415 20.75 15.63 31.87
N LEU A 416 21.38 14.46 31.99
CA LEU A 416 22.19 14.10 33.16
C LEU A 416 23.42 15.00 33.36
N ARG A 417 24.08 15.42 32.27
CA ARG A 417 25.25 16.32 32.36
C ARG A 417 24.88 17.76 32.73
N THR A 418 23.71 18.23 32.32
CA THR A 418 23.25 19.61 32.56
C THR A 418 21.75 19.64 32.88
N PRO A 419 21.32 19.12 34.05
CA PRO A 419 19.89 18.92 34.35
C PRO A 419 19.11 20.24 34.33
N ASN A 420 19.70 21.31 34.87
CA ASN A 420 19.10 22.65 34.95
C ASN A 420 18.79 23.28 33.59
N ARG A 421 19.38 22.79 32.50
CA ARG A 421 19.13 23.29 31.13
C ARG A 421 17.84 22.74 30.52
N TYR A 422 17.41 21.57 30.96
CA TYR A 422 16.31 20.82 30.35
C TYR A 422 15.07 20.74 31.25
N ARG A 423 15.11 21.32 32.45
CA ARG A 423 14.01 21.30 33.41
C ARG A 423 13.70 22.71 33.90
N CYS A 424 12.42 23.02 34.07
CA CYS A 424 12.01 24.26 34.73
C CYS A 424 12.48 24.26 36.19
N ALA A 425 13.18 25.31 36.59
CA ALA A 425 13.70 25.48 37.94
C ALA A 425 12.62 25.82 38.98
N ALA A 426 11.43 26.25 38.55
CA ALA A 426 10.34 26.56 39.47
C ALA A 426 9.84 25.28 40.17
N VAL A 427 9.91 25.29 41.51
CA VAL A 427 9.46 24.19 42.36
C VAL A 427 8.00 23.85 42.05
N GLY A 428 7.72 22.57 41.81
CA GLY A 428 6.38 22.06 41.49
C GLY A 428 5.96 22.19 40.02
N CYS A 429 6.73 22.86 39.14
CA CYS A 429 6.37 22.99 37.73
C CYS A 429 6.52 21.68 36.94
N GLY A 430 7.65 20.98 37.10
CA GLY A 430 7.89 19.68 36.47
C GLY A 430 8.04 19.68 34.94
N ILE A 431 7.93 20.84 34.26
CA ILE A 431 8.10 20.91 32.80
C ILE A 431 9.54 20.59 32.42
N GLU A 432 9.69 19.60 31.53
CA GLU A 432 10.94 19.24 30.87
C GLU A 432 10.90 19.61 29.39
N ALA A 433 12.03 20.06 28.87
CA ALA A 433 12.18 20.37 27.46
C ALA A 433 12.99 19.29 26.73
N ASP A 434 12.55 18.95 25.53
CA ASP A 434 13.30 18.07 24.62
C ASP A 434 14.50 18.77 24.01
N THR A 435 14.50 20.11 23.99
CA THR A 435 15.68 20.88 23.61
C THR A 435 15.94 21.97 24.64
N GLY A 436 17.21 22.15 25.00
CA GLY A 436 17.63 23.19 25.96
C GLY A 436 17.51 24.62 25.43
N ARG A 437 16.74 24.84 24.35
CA ARG A 437 16.39 26.15 23.78
C ARG A 437 14.93 26.53 24.07
N MET A 438 14.11 25.62 24.59
CA MET A 438 12.69 25.87 24.85
C MET A 438 12.43 26.51 26.22
N LEU A 439 13.43 26.58 27.09
CA LEU A 439 13.32 27.21 28.40
C LEU A 439 14.08 28.52 28.41
N MET A 440 13.48 29.55 29.01
CA MET A 440 14.10 30.84 29.21
C MET A 440 15.15 30.78 30.30
N GLN A 441 16.36 31.18 29.94
CA GLN A 441 17.47 31.24 30.87
C GLN A 441 17.37 32.47 31.77
N CYS A 442 17.75 32.37 33.05
CA CYS A 442 17.86 33.55 33.92
C CYS A 442 18.78 34.63 33.29
N SER A 443 18.31 35.88 33.25
CA SER A 443 19.07 37.01 32.68
C SER A 443 20.13 37.60 33.61
N GLY A 444 20.27 37.08 34.84
CA GLY A 444 21.21 37.58 35.83
C GLY A 444 22.68 37.15 35.62
N LYS A 445 23.54 37.49 36.60
CA LYS A 445 24.99 37.30 36.55
C LYS A 445 25.49 35.95 37.12
N CYS A 446 24.60 35.00 37.41
CA CYS A 446 24.99 33.66 37.84
C CYS A 446 25.77 32.92 36.74
N ASP A 447 26.63 31.98 37.17
CA ASP A 447 27.51 31.23 36.28
C ASP A 447 26.69 30.42 35.25
N PRO A 448 27.12 30.34 33.97
CA PRO A 448 26.34 29.71 32.90
C PRO A 448 25.91 28.25 33.15
N ASP A 449 26.73 27.47 33.87
CA ASP A 449 26.50 26.07 34.24
C ASP A 449 25.49 25.91 35.39
N LYS A 450 25.33 26.93 36.23
CA LYS A 450 24.43 26.95 37.40
C LYS A 450 23.15 27.76 37.16
N LYS A 451 23.03 28.36 35.97
CA LYS A 451 21.95 29.27 35.63
C LYS A 451 20.62 28.50 35.45
N PRO A 452 19.56 28.81 36.22
CA PRO A 452 18.28 28.13 36.09
C PRO A 452 17.58 28.50 34.78
N HIS A 453 16.72 27.58 34.31
CA HIS A 453 15.89 27.78 33.15
C HIS A 453 14.41 27.65 33.52
N TYR A 454 13.53 28.38 32.84
CA TYR A 454 12.11 28.48 33.16
C TYR A 454 11.25 28.30 31.91
N CYS A 455 10.13 27.59 32.00
CA CYS A 455 9.20 27.46 30.88
C CYS A 455 8.43 28.75 30.57
N SER A 456 8.33 29.65 31.56
CA SER A 456 7.59 30.90 31.45
C SER A 456 8.14 31.98 32.40
N ARG A 457 7.74 33.25 32.18
CA ARG A 457 8.19 34.37 33.03
C ARG A 457 7.53 34.28 34.41
N GLU A 458 6.36 33.68 34.48
CA GLU A 458 5.61 33.43 35.70
C GLU A 458 6.37 32.45 36.58
N CYS A 459 6.89 31.35 36.02
CA CYS A 459 7.76 30.40 36.72
C CYS A 459 9.07 31.04 37.20
N GLN A 460 9.64 31.95 36.40
CA GLN A 460 10.83 32.69 36.82
C GLN A 460 10.52 33.62 38.01
N LYS A 461 9.39 34.33 37.97
CA LYS A 461 8.96 35.22 39.06
C LYS A 461 8.65 34.45 40.33
N SER A 462 8.00 33.28 40.22
CA SER A 462 7.67 32.46 41.38
C SER A 462 8.92 31.89 42.06
N ASP A 463 9.91 31.46 41.29
CA ASP A 463 11.21 30.98 41.82
C ASP A 463 12.17 32.13 42.22
N TRP A 464 11.88 33.38 41.86
CA TRP A 464 12.81 34.49 42.03
C TRP A 464 13.25 34.68 43.49
N ALA A 465 12.35 34.52 44.45
CA ALA A 465 12.68 34.63 45.87
C ALA A 465 13.74 33.60 46.29
N ASN A 466 13.67 32.38 45.74
CA ASN A 466 14.63 31.30 45.96
C ASN A 466 15.94 31.50 45.17
N HIS A 467 15.87 31.92 43.90
CA HIS A 467 17.06 32.08 43.06
C HIS A 467 17.87 33.35 43.35
N LYS A 468 17.24 34.46 43.77
CA LYS A 468 17.87 35.79 43.94
C LYS A 468 19.18 35.77 44.76
N PRO A 469 19.32 35.03 45.88
CA PRO A 469 20.58 34.94 46.64
C PRO A 469 21.73 34.31 45.84
N PHE A 470 21.42 33.41 44.91
CA PHE A 470 22.38 32.66 44.08
C PHE A 470 22.64 33.33 42.73
N CYS A 471 21.95 34.42 42.41
CA CYS A 471 22.03 35.10 41.11
C CYS A 471 23.28 36.00 40.98
N LYS A 472 24.47 35.47 41.31
CA LYS A 472 25.77 36.15 41.29
C LYS A 472 26.89 35.16 40.90
N PRO A 473 28.04 35.63 40.36
CA PRO A 473 29.15 34.74 40.02
C PRO A 473 29.67 33.95 41.22
N GLY A 474 30.06 32.68 41.01
CA GLY A 474 30.68 31.82 42.04
C GLY A 474 29.71 31.18 43.04
N MET A 475 28.45 31.62 43.11
CA MET A 475 27.44 31.00 43.99
C MET A 475 27.08 29.58 43.52
N PRO A 476 26.60 28.67 44.40
CA PRO A 476 26.11 27.35 44.00
C PRO A 476 24.78 27.45 43.23
N CYS A 477 24.37 26.33 42.62
CA CYS A 477 23.09 26.25 41.91
C CYS A 477 21.91 26.35 42.88
N SER A 478 20.91 27.19 42.57
CA SER A 478 19.69 27.37 43.38
C SER A 478 18.60 26.34 43.10
N VAL A 479 18.77 25.52 42.06
CA VAL A 479 17.83 24.45 41.71
C VAL A 479 18.03 23.32 42.71
N LEU A 480 17.05 23.15 43.61
CA LEU A 480 16.98 22.00 44.49
C LEU A 480 16.61 20.79 43.65
N ASP A 481 17.45 19.76 43.61
CA ASP A 481 17.10 18.52 42.94
C ASP A 481 16.20 17.71 43.88
N PRO A 482 14.88 17.57 43.62
CA PRO A 482 14.00 16.82 44.49
C PRO A 482 14.38 15.34 44.59
N SER A 483 15.23 14.82 43.69
CA SER A 483 15.78 13.47 43.78
C SER A 483 16.94 13.32 44.78
N SER A 484 17.50 14.44 45.27
CA SER A 484 18.59 14.44 46.26
C SER A 484 18.11 14.50 47.72
N SER A 485 16.81 14.65 47.94
CA SER A 485 16.20 14.55 49.27
C SER A 485 16.20 13.08 49.70
N PRO A 486 16.85 12.70 50.82
CA PRO A 486 16.77 11.32 51.32
C PRO A 486 15.29 10.98 51.55
N SER A 487 14.82 9.90 50.92
CA SER A 487 13.48 9.36 51.15
C SER A 487 13.37 8.95 52.62
N SER A 488 12.76 9.83 53.41
CA SER A 488 12.49 9.69 54.84
C SER A 488 11.35 8.73 55.12
#